data_AF-A0A2D7Y392-F1
#
_entry.id   AF-A0A2D7Y392-F1
#
_cell.length_a   1.000
_cell.length_b   1.000
_cell.length_c   1.000
_cell.angle_alpha   90.00
_cell.angle_beta   90.00
_cell.angle_gamma   90.00
#
_symmetry.space_group_name_H-M   'P 1'
#
loop_
_entity.id
_entity.type
_entity.pdbx_description
1 polymer ?
#
loop_
_entity_poly.entity_id
_entity_poly.type
_entity_poly.pdbx_seq_one_letter_code
_entity_poly.pdbx_strand_id
1 'polypeptide(L)'
;MAPLAEQDVLIIGSGSLTHSLRLAFSHGEYDPPHPAAQAFREALLPAIQSGDAGALEDWEAAPHARLNHPTPEHFRPLLVAMAAGGGKASLLHTSWSRAALAMDIWKFAA
;
A
#
# COMPACT_ATOMS: atom_id res chain seq x y z
N MET A 1 -14.27 -7.58 11.31
CA MET A 1 -14.65 -6.18 11.02
C MET A 1 -15.93 -6.06 10.20
N ALA A 2 -16.36 -7.12 9.49
CA ALA A 2 -17.63 -7.17 8.75
C ALA A 2 -18.89 -6.56 9.45
N PRO A 3 -19.11 -6.69 10.78
CA PRO A 3 -20.30 -6.12 11.42
C PRO A 3 -20.36 -4.58 11.44
N LEU A 4 -19.23 -3.90 11.19
CA LEU A 4 -19.17 -2.43 11.18
C LEU A 4 -19.63 -1.84 9.84
N ALA A 5 -19.41 -2.56 8.73
CA ALA A 5 -19.87 -2.12 7.41
C ALA A 5 -21.40 -2.02 7.34
N GLU A 6 -22.11 -2.90 8.05
CA GLU A 6 -23.58 -2.91 8.16
C GLU A 6 -24.14 -1.76 9.03
N GLN A 7 -23.28 -0.99 9.69
CA GLN A 7 -23.66 0.11 10.59
C GLN A 7 -23.34 1.50 10.00
N ASP A 8 -23.21 1.61 8.67
CA ASP A 8 -22.84 2.85 7.97
C ASP A 8 -21.49 3.45 8.44
N VAL A 9 -20.57 2.60 8.90
CA VAL A 9 -19.23 3.03 9.34
C VAL A 9 -18.24 2.96 8.19
N LEU A 10 -17.59 4.09 7.90
CA LEU A 10 -16.45 4.15 6.99
C LEU A 10 -15.15 3.79 7.72
N ILE A 11 -14.42 2.80 7.19
CA ILE A 11 -13.09 2.43 7.68
C ILE A 11 -12.04 3.07 6.77
N ILE A 12 -11.11 3.83 7.36
CA ILE A 12 -10.00 4.46 6.65
C ILE A 12 -8.68 3.93 7.25
N GLY A 13 -7.88 3.26 6.42
CA GLY A 13 -6.50 2.92 6.74
C GLY A 13 -5.56 4.00 6.22
N SER A 14 -4.72 4.55 7.09
CA SER A 14 -3.65 5.48 6.71
C SER A 14 -2.30 4.81 6.92
N GLY A 15 -1.50 4.75 5.86
CA GLY A 15 -0.21 4.09 5.81
C GLY A 15 0.50 4.45 4.51
N SER A 16 1.41 3.60 4.04
CA SER A 16 2.07 3.79 2.75
C SER A 16 2.47 2.47 2.13
N LEU A 17 2.24 2.33 0.82
CA LEU A 17 2.62 1.13 0.08
C LEU A 17 4.15 1.02 -0.03
N THR A 18 4.89 2.13 -0.12
CA THR A 18 6.36 2.14 -0.10
C THR A 18 6.85 3.15 0.94
N HIS A 19 7.72 2.76 1.87
CA HIS A 19 8.05 3.60 3.02
C HIS A 19 9.54 3.56 3.42
N SER A 20 10.44 3.72 2.45
CA SER A 20 11.88 3.75 2.73
C SER A 20 12.34 5.15 3.14
N LEU A 21 12.33 5.46 4.43
CA LEU A 21 12.80 6.78 4.92
C LEU A 21 14.28 7.05 4.58
N ARG A 22 15.11 6.00 4.55
CA ARG A 22 16.51 6.11 4.11
C ARG A 22 16.62 6.66 2.68
N LEU A 23 15.79 6.16 1.76
CA LEU A 23 15.75 6.69 0.39
C LEU A 23 15.09 8.07 0.38
N ALA A 24 13.95 8.25 1.06
CA ALA A 24 13.20 9.50 1.05
C ALA A 24 14.02 10.71 1.57
N PHE A 25 14.93 10.50 2.52
CA PHE A 25 15.83 11.56 3.00
C PHE A 25 17.05 11.81 2.11
N SER A 26 17.29 10.94 1.12
CA SER A 26 18.37 11.09 0.14
C SER A 26 17.91 11.71 -1.18
N HIS A 27 16.60 11.97 -1.34
CA HIS A 27 15.97 12.45 -2.57
C HIS A 27 15.15 13.71 -2.36
N GLY A 28 15.02 14.52 -3.42
CA GLY A 28 14.19 15.72 -3.46
C GLY A 28 12.69 15.39 -3.55
N GLU A 29 11.83 16.31 -3.09
CA GLU A 29 10.37 16.11 -3.01
C GLU A 29 9.75 15.60 -4.32
N TYR A 30 10.22 16.14 -5.45
CA TYR A 30 9.70 15.87 -6.79
C TYR A 30 10.61 14.98 -7.64
N ASP A 31 11.60 14.33 -7.03
CA ASP A 31 12.46 13.38 -7.75
C ASP A 31 11.60 12.21 -8.28
N PRO A 32 11.95 11.67 -9.46
CA PRO A 32 11.24 10.55 -10.04
C PRO A 32 11.29 9.31 -9.11
N PRO A 33 10.32 8.38 -9.23
CA PRO A 33 10.28 7.18 -8.41
C PRO A 33 11.59 6.40 -8.47
N HIS A 34 12.09 5.98 -7.30
CA HIS A 34 13.24 5.13 -7.19
C HIS A 34 12.87 3.73 -7.75
N PRO A 35 13.68 3.13 -8.64
CA PRO A 35 13.32 1.87 -9.31
C PRO A 35 12.94 0.74 -8.35
N ALA A 36 13.64 0.61 -7.23
CA ALA A 36 13.35 -0.41 -6.22
C ALA A 36 12.02 -0.19 -5.48
N ALA A 37 11.56 1.05 -5.31
CA ALA A 37 10.26 1.35 -4.71
C ALA A 37 9.14 1.08 -5.72
N GLN A 38 9.35 1.49 -6.98
CA GLN A 38 8.43 1.22 -8.07
C GLN A 38 8.24 -0.29 -8.29
N ALA A 39 9.32 -1.07 -8.35
CA ALA A 39 9.25 -2.52 -8.54
C ALA A 39 8.50 -3.24 -7.40
N PHE A 40 8.70 -2.83 -6.16
CA PHE A 40 7.94 -3.36 -5.02
C PHE A 40 6.44 -3.07 -5.16
N ARG A 41 6.08 -1.81 -5.43
CA ARG A 41 4.70 -1.41 -5.65
C ARG A 41 4.05 -2.20 -6.77
N GLU A 42 4.69 -2.25 -7.95
CA GLU A 42 4.17 -2.93 -9.14
C GLU A 42 3.94 -4.43 -8.90
N ALA A 43 4.81 -5.10 -8.13
CA ALA A 43 4.63 -6.50 -7.78
C ALA A 43 3.36 -6.77 -6.94
N LEU A 44 2.91 -5.79 -6.16
CA LEU A 44 1.75 -5.93 -5.27
C LEU A 44 0.44 -5.45 -5.89
N LEU A 45 0.49 -4.60 -6.93
CA LEU A 45 -0.71 -4.04 -7.57
C LEU A 45 -1.76 -5.09 -7.97
N PRO A 46 -1.41 -6.23 -8.59
CA PRO A 46 -2.41 -7.22 -9.01
C PRO A 46 -3.23 -7.76 -7.83
N ALA A 47 -2.56 -8.05 -6.71
CA ALA A 47 -3.22 -8.58 -5.51
C ALA A 47 -4.07 -7.51 -4.80
N ILE A 48 -3.61 -6.26 -4.78
CA ILE A 48 -4.41 -5.14 -4.25
C ILE A 48 -5.68 -4.96 -5.10
N GLN A 49 -5.55 -4.93 -6.42
CA GLN A 49 -6.66 -4.72 -7.35
C GLN A 49 -7.69 -5.84 -7.31
N SER A 50 -7.25 -7.10 -7.16
CA SER A 50 -8.16 -8.23 -7.00
C SER A 50 -8.84 -8.29 -5.63
N GLY A 51 -8.29 -7.58 -4.63
CA GLY A 51 -8.72 -7.69 -3.24
C GLY A 51 -8.26 -8.97 -2.55
N ASP A 52 -7.24 -9.63 -3.10
CA ASP A 52 -6.74 -10.90 -2.57
C ASP A 52 -5.83 -10.64 -1.37
N ALA A 53 -6.47 -10.55 -0.19
CA ALA A 53 -5.76 -10.36 1.07
C ALA A 53 -4.80 -11.50 1.39
N GLY A 54 -5.13 -12.73 0.98
CA GLY A 54 -4.27 -13.90 1.18
C GLY A 54 -2.98 -13.80 0.35
N ALA A 55 -3.08 -13.35 -0.90
CA ALA A 55 -1.91 -13.11 -1.74
C ALA A 55 -0.96 -12.03 -1.20
N LEU A 56 -1.42 -11.18 -0.28
CA LEU A 56 -0.62 -10.13 0.36
C LEU A 56 -0.11 -10.52 1.76
N GLU A 57 -0.37 -11.74 2.24
CA GLU A 57 0.22 -12.23 3.50
C GLU A 57 1.75 -12.36 3.40
N ASP A 58 2.25 -12.82 2.24
CA ASP A 58 3.69 -12.97 1.96
C ASP A 58 4.27 -11.78 1.17
N TRP A 59 3.77 -10.56 1.43
CA TRP A 59 4.29 -9.35 0.79
C TRP A 59 5.80 -9.14 1.04
N GLU A 60 6.36 -9.73 2.10
CA GLU A 60 7.80 -9.68 2.38
C GLU A 60 8.65 -10.40 1.32
N ALA A 61 8.06 -11.31 0.53
CA ALA A 61 8.72 -11.96 -0.59
C ALA A 61 8.80 -11.07 -1.85
N ALA A 62 8.08 -9.94 -1.88
CA ALA A 62 8.13 -9.03 -3.02
C ALA A 62 9.52 -8.37 -3.18
N PRO A 63 9.91 -8.00 -4.40
CA PRO A 63 11.20 -7.38 -4.66
C PRO A 63 11.44 -6.16 -3.77
N HIS A 64 12.59 -6.11 -3.10
CA HIS A 64 12.96 -4.97 -2.25
C HIS A 64 12.02 -4.70 -1.05
N ALA A 65 11.28 -5.69 -0.56
CA ALA A 65 10.38 -5.52 0.59
C ALA A 65 11.06 -4.89 1.81
N ARG A 66 12.21 -5.44 2.26
CA ARG A 66 12.97 -4.92 3.41
C ARG A 66 13.57 -3.52 3.18
N LEU A 67 13.76 -3.10 1.92
CA LEU A 67 14.19 -1.75 1.61
C LEU A 67 13.03 -0.76 1.78
N ASN A 68 11.85 -1.13 1.29
CA ASN A 68 10.63 -0.32 1.37
C ASN A 68 10.02 -0.31 2.77
N HIS A 69 10.15 -1.41 3.51
CA HIS A 69 9.59 -1.60 4.84
C HIS A 69 10.60 -2.35 5.71
N PRO A 70 11.52 -1.64 6.40
CA PRO A 70 12.39 -2.25 7.41
C PRO A 70 11.56 -2.91 8.52
N THR A 71 10.41 -2.31 8.82
CA THR A 71 9.38 -2.78 9.72
C THR A 71 8.01 -2.65 9.02
N PRO A 72 7.00 -3.45 9.40
CA PRO A 72 5.77 -3.63 8.61
C PRO A 72 4.66 -2.60 8.92
N GLU A 73 4.86 -1.68 9.85
CA GLU A 73 3.81 -0.85 10.44
C GLU A 73 3.11 0.08 9.44
N HIS A 74 3.81 0.59 8.43
CA HIS A 74 3.22 1.44 7.39
C HIS A 74 2.52 0.64 6.28
N PHE A 75 2.82 -0.65 6.16
CA PHE A 75 2.16 -1.56 5.20
C PHE A 75 0.84 -2.13 5.75
N ARG A 76 0.83 -2.52 7.03
CA ARG A 76 -0.31 -3.18 7.69
C ARG A 76 -1.67 -2.45 7.57
N PRO A 77 -1.77 -1.11 7.56
CA PRO A 77 -3.04 -0.41 7.35
C PRO A 77 -3.75 -0.79 6.06
N LEU A 78 -3.02 -1.11 4.99
CA LEU A 78 -3.58 -1.61 3.72
C LEU A 78 -4.31 -2.94 3.93
N LEU A 79 -3.68 -3.87 4.65
CA LEU A 79 -4.25 -5.20 4.93
C LEU A 79 -5.53 -5.09 5.75
N VAL A 80 -5.57 -4.18 6.73
CA VAL A 80 -6.76 -3.92 7.55
C VAL A 80 -7.90 -3.37 6.69
N ALA A 81 -7.63 -2.35 5.88
CA ALA A 81 -8.65 -1.73 5.02
C ALA A 81 -9.19 -2.75 3.99
N MET A 82 -8.31 -3.56 3.39
CA MET A 82 -8.68 -4.59 2.44
C MET A 82 -9.50 -5.72 3.09
N ALA A 83 -9.11 -6.18 4.28
CA ALA A 83 -9.87 -7.20 5.01
C ALA A 83 -11.25 -6.69 5.48
N ALA A 84 -11.38 -5.37 5.66
CA ALA A 84 -12.63 -4.74 6.04
C ALA A 84 -13.57 -4.49 4.85
N GLY A 85 -13.04 -4.03 3.72
CA GLY A 85 -13.82 -3.78 2.51
C GLY A 85 -14.13 -5.05 1.74
N GLY A 86 -13.18 -5.98 1.62
CA GLY A 86 -13.30 -7.11 0.71
C GLY A 86 -13.36 -6.67 -0.76
N GLY A 87 -13.47 -7.67 -1.65
CA GLY A 87 -13.71 -7.44 -3.08
C GLY A 87 -12.62 -6.64 -3.80
N LYS A 88 -12.90 -6.28 -5.05
CA LYS A 88 -11.95 -5.56 -5.90
C LYS A 88 -11.63 -4.18 -5.36
N ALA A 89 -10.39 -3.73 -5.52
CA ALA A 89 -9.97 -2.37 -5.21
C ALA A 89 -9.91 -1.51 -6.48
N SER A 90 -10.27 -0.22 -6.34
CA SER A 90 -9.98 0.80 -7.34
C SER A 90 -8.96 1.82 -6.82
N LEU A 91 -8.04 2.20 -7.69
CA LEU A 91 -7.06 3.26 -7.43
C LEU A 91 -7.74 4.61 -7.67
N LEU A 92 -7.91 5.39 -6.61
CA LEU A 92 -8.53 6.72 -6.66
C LEU A 92 -7.52 7.83 -6.93
N HIS A 93 -6.28 7.65 -6.45
CA HIS A 93 -5.20 8.62 -6.61
C HIS A 93 -3.87 7.89 -6.63
N THR A 94 -2.90 8.42 -7.38
CA THR A 94 -1.51 7.98 -7.33
C THR A 94 -0.58 9.15 -7.58
N SER A 95 0.43 9.25 -6.76
CA SER A 95 1.56 10.16 -6.94
C SER A 95 2.75 9.62 -6.16
N TRP A 96 3.89 10.30 -6.29
CA TRP A 96 5.11 9.97 -5.58
C TRP A 96 5.65 11.19 -4.86
N SER A 97 6.28 10.96 -3.71
CA SER A 97 7.06 11.94 -2.98
C SER A 97 8.43 11.36 -2.68
N ARG A 98 9.47 12.19 -2.81
CA ARG A 98 10.85 11.87 -2.39
C ARG A 98 11.39 10.57 -2.99
N ALA A 99 11.02 10.29 -4.25
CA ALA A 99 11.32 9.06 -4.99
C ALA A 99 10.83 7.73 -4.36
N ALA A 100 10.60 7.65 -3.05
CA ALA A 100 10.43 6.39 -2.32
C ALA A 100 9.06 6.22 -1.66
N LEU A 101 8.22 7.26 -1.68
CA LEU A 101 6.91 7.26 -1.03
C LEU A 101 5.81 7.27 -2.08
N ALA A 102 5.17 6.12 -2.28
CA ALA A 102 3.96 6.02 -3.09
C ALA A 102 2.78 6.56 -2.28
N MET A 103 2.11 7.55 -2.86
CA MET A 103 0.98 8.26 -2.26
C MET A 103 -0.34 7.75 -2.84
N ASP A 104 -0.52 6.43 -2.87
CA ASP A 104 -1.72 5.82 -3.43
C ASP A 104 -2.93 5.97 -2.49
N ILE A 105 -4.10 6.18 -3.08
CA ILE A 105 -5.39 6.08 -2.39
C ILE A 105 -6.19 4.96 -3.05
N TRP A 106 -6.57 3.96 -2.26
CA TRP A 106 -7.34 2.81 -2.70
C TRP A 106 -8.73 2.82 -2.09
N LYS A 107 -9.73 2.43 -2.88
CA LYS A 107 -11.08 2.13 -2.40
C LYS A 107 -11.36 0.65 -2.59
N PHE A 108 -11.71 -0.03 -1.52
CA PHE A 108 -12.16 -1.43 -1.54
C PHE A 108 -13.68 -1.49 -1.63
N ALA A 109 -14.20 -2.50 -2.31
CA ALA A 109 -15.63 -2.68 -2.53
C ALA A 109 -16.23 -3.48 -1.36
N ALA A 110 -16.90 -2.78 -0.43
CA ALA A 110 -17.83 -3.38 0.52
C ALA A 110 -19.08 -3.89 -0.19
#